data_AF-A0A8K0KBU0-F1
#
_entry.id   AF-A0A8K0KBU0-F1
#
_cell.length_a   1.000
_cell.length_b   1.000
_cell.length_c   1.000
_cell.angle_alpha   90.00
_cell.angle_beta   90.00
_cell.angle_gamma   90.00
#
_symmetry.space_group_name_H-M   'P 1'
#
loop_
_entity.id
_entity.type
_entity.pdbx_description
1 polymer ?
#
loop_
_entity_poly.entity_id
_entity_poly.type
_entity_poly.pdbx_seq_one_letter_code
_entity_poly.pdbx_strand_id
1 'polypeptide(L)'
;MRAFSSPLPSSSFSASPGYLLQLDFRDEFHLEPSDDCRFDYLEVRDGAHGFSKQLGLFCGHTHPPMITSSDRFLWLRFHSDENVEYSGFRAVYTNRVNPAEGSGWRKQLDSLETNTKKGRKE
;
A
#
# COMPACT_ATOMS: atom_id res chain seq x y z
N MET A 1 -4.71 -12.94 -1.20
CA MET A 1 -5.21 -11.61 -0.77
C MET A 1 -5.30 -11.64 0.74
N ARG A 2 -4.89 -10.58 1.44
CA ARG A 2 -5.03 -10.49 2.91
C ARG A 2 -6.01 -9.37 3.21
N ALA A 3 -7.08 -9.69 3.93
CA ALA A 3 -8.07 -8.76 4.43
C ALA A 3 -7.87 -8.57 5.94
N PHE A 4 -8.09 -7.36 6.45
CA PHE A 4 -8.00 -7.06 7.89
C PHE A 4 -9.27 -6.29 8.30
N SER A 5 -9.91 -6.70 9.41
CA SER A 5 -11.12 -6.07 9.95
C SER A 5 -10.79 -5.15 11.13
N SER A 6 -10.18 -3.99 10.86
CA SER A 6 -9.60 -3.07 11.85
C SER A 6 -8.26 -3.57 12.43
N PRO A 7 -7.11 -3.02 11.98
CA PRO A 7 -5.80 -3.40 12.51
C PRO A 7 -5.65 -2.99 13.99
N LEU A 8 -4.59 -3.48 14.64
CA LEU A 8 -4.02 -2.84 15.84
C LEU A 8 -3.95 -1.31 15.64
N PRO A 9 -4.02 -0.48 16.71
CA PRO A 9 -4.11 0.99 16.57
C PRO A 9 -3.09 1.57 15.59
N SER A 10 -1.93 0.92 15.43
CA SER A 10 -1.17 1.03 14.19
C SER A 10 -0.63 -0.32 13.72
N SER A 11 -0.49 -0.49 12.40
CA SER A 11 0.06 -1.69 11.77
C SER A 11 0.97 -1.33 10.60
N SER A 12 2.10 -2.03 10.52
CA SER A 12 3.06 -1.93 9.41
C SER A 12 2.93 -3.15 8.51
N PHE A 13 2.80 -2.92 7.21
CA PHE A 13 2.70 -3.94 6.19
C PHE A 13 3.94 -3.91 5.32
N SER A 14 4.41 -5.09 4.94
CA SER A 14 5.57 -5.25 4.07
C SER A 14 5.31 -6.24 2.95
N ALA A 15 5.88 -5.95 1.79
CA ALA A 15 6.02 -6.87 0.67
C ALA A 15 7.47 -7.39 0.58
N SER A 16 7.67 -8.43 -0.22
CA SER A 16 9.02 -8.87 -0.59
C SER A 16 9.75 -7.79 -1.39
N PRO A 17 11.10 -7.74 -1.35
CA PRO A 17 11.88 -6.87 -2.21
C PRO A 17 11.48 -7.00 -3.69
N GLY A 18 11.45 -5.88 -4.41
CA GLY A 18 10.99 -5.83 -5.79
C GLY A 18 9.46 -5.70 -5.95
N TYR A 19 8.71 -5.57 -4.86
CA TYR A 19 7.27 -5.31 -4.88
C TYR A 19 6.90 -4.06 -4.10
N LEU A 20 5.88 -3.36 -4.60
CA LEU A 20 5.13 -2.30 -3.95
C LEU A 20 3.85 -2.90 -3.35
N LEU A 21 3.27 -2.21 -2.38
CA LEU A 21 1.94 -2.51 -1.84
C LEU A 21 0.91 -1.60 -2.50
N GLN A 22 -0.16 -2.20 -3.02
CA GLN A 22 -1.34 -1.48 -3.50
C GLN A 22 -2.51 -1.78 -2.56
N LEU A 23 -2.98 -0.75 -1.85
CA LEU A 23 -4.09 -0.77 -0.91
C LEU A 23 -5.39 -0.34 -1.60
N ASP A 24 -6.45 -1.09 -1.34
CA ASP A 24 -7.73 -0.93 -2.01
C ASP A 24 -8.89 -1.11 -1.02
N PHE A 25 -9.81 -0.16 -1.00
CA PHE A 25 -10.95 -0.12 -0.09
C PHE A 25 -12.16 -0.79 -0.74
N ARG A 26 -12.67 -1.86 -0.12
CA ARG A 26 -13.64 -2.77 -0.73
C ARG A 26 -14.92 -2.86 0.08
N ASP A 27 -16.05 -2.61 -0.56
CA ASP A 27 -17.43 -2.77 -0.06
C ASP A 27 -17.82 -1.88 1.13
N GLU A 28 -16.88 -1.53 2.01
CA GLU A 28 -17.19 -0.83 3.26
C GLU A 28 -16.13 0.24 3.59
N PHE A 29 -16.62 1.47 3.79
CA PHE A 29 -15.89 2.59 4.37
C PHE A 29 -16.90 3.58 4.97
N HIS A 30 -17.06 3.55 6.29
CA HIS A 30 -17.94 4.43 7.04
C HIS A 30 -17.36 4.69 8.43
N LEU A 31 -16.80 5.88 8.60
CA LEU A 31 -16.26 6.43 9.84
C LEU A 31 -17.01 7.70 10.22
N GLU A 32 -16.85 8.17 11.46
CA GLU A 32 -17.45 9.42 11.89
C GLU A 32 -16.97 10.61 11.03
N PRO A 33 -17.89 11.39 10.41
CA PRO A 33 -17.51 12.53 9.60
C PRO A 33 -17.14 13.74 10.47
N SER A 34 -16.07 14.46 10.11
CA SER A 34 -15.74 15.75 10.69
C SER A 34 -14.87 16.59 9.77
N ASP A 35 -14.94 17.91 9.92
CA ASP A 35 -14.01 18.83 9.28
C ASP A 35 -12.61 18.53 9.84
N ASP A 36 -11.71 18.05 8.97
CA ASP A 36 -10.34 17.58 9.24
C ASP A 36 -10.19 16.20 9.92
N CYS A 37 -11.23 15.35 9.94
CA CYS A 37 -11.14 13.98 10.46
C CYS A 37 -10.59 13.91 11.90
N ARG A 38 -11.16 14.72 12.79
CA ARG A 38 -10.73 14.92 14.18
C ARG A 38 -11.26 13.87 15.17
N PHE A 39 -12.31 13.14 14.79
CA PHE A 39 -12.87 12.05 15.58
C PHE A 39 -12.31 10.74 15.05
N ASP A 40 -13.12 9.91 14.38
CA ASP A 40 -12.66 8.69 13.75
C ASP A 40 -11.90 8.95 12.44
N TYR A 41 -10.74 8.30 12.28
CA TYR A 41 -9.99 8.36 11.03
C TYR A 41 -9.13 7.14 10.76
N LEU A 42 -8.91 6.91 9.46
CA LEU A 42 -7.86 6.04 8.95
C LEU A 42 -6.73 6.88 8.36
N GLU A 43 -5.55 6.72 8.93
CA GLU A 43 -4.31 7.32 8.47
C GLU A 43 -3.49 6.30 7.67
N VAL A 44 -3.02 6.68 6.49
CA VAL A 44 -2.17 5.84 5.63
C VAL A 44 -0.86 6.56 5.34
N ARG A 45 0.28 5.89 5.58
CA ARG A 45 1.63 6.43 5.41
C ARG A 45 2.51 5.54 4.53
N ASP A 46 3.39 6.19 3.75
CA ASP A 46 4.32 5.59 2.80
C ASP A 46 5.65 5.23 3.47
N GLY A 47 5.70 4.02 4.02
CA GLY A 47 6.86 3.52 4.76
C GLY A 47 6.46 2.59 5.89
N ALA A 48 7.43 2.17 6.70
CA ALA A 48 7.21 1.15 7.73
C ALA A 48 6.76 1.72 9.09
N HIS A 49 6.71 3.05 9.26
CA HIS A 49 6.59 3.69 10.58
C HIS A 49 5.59 4.86 10.60
N GLY A 50 5.15 5.24 11.80
CA GLY A 50 4.23 6.37 11.99
C GLY A 50 4.81 7.75 11.64
N PHE A 51 6.13 7.88 11.51
CA PHE A 51 6.78 9.11 11.04
C PHE A 51 7.03 9.12 9.52
N SER A 52 6.64 8.07 8.81
CA SER A 52 6.71 8.00 7.34
C SER A 52 5.77 9.02 6.69
N LYS A 53 5.99 9.35 5.41
CA LYS A 53 5.22 10.36 4.69
C LYS A 53 3.73 10.01 4.67
N GLN A 54 2.85 10.94 5.06
CA GLN A 54 1.40 10.73 5.00
C GLN A 54 0.92 10.73 3.56
N LEU A 55 0.19 9.68 3.18
CA LEU A 55 -0.48 9.54 1.88
C LEU A 55 -1.92 10.02 1.94
N GLY A 56 -2.58 9.83 3.08
CA GLY A 56 -3.95 10.30 3.28
C GLY A 56 -4.44 10.12 4.71
N LEU A 57 -5.46 10.91 5.02
CA LEU A 57 -6.25 10.84 6.24
C LEU A 57 -7.71 10.80 5.80
N PHE A 58 -8.45 9.78 6.22
CA PHE A 58 -9.77 9.48 5.68
C PHE A 58 -10.78 9.28 6.80
N CYS A 59 -11.96 9.87 6.65
CA CYS A 59 -13.11 9.76 7.55
C CYS A 59 -14.42 9.93 6.77
N GLY A 60 -15.57 9.81 7.44
CA GLY A 60 -16.87 9.86 6.79
C GLY A 60 -17.17 8.60 5.98
N HIS A 61 -18.06 8.74 4.98
CA HIS A 61 -18.57 7.63 4.17
C HIS A 61 -18.05 7.61 2.73
N THR A 62 -17.09 8.48 2.39
CA THR A 62 -16.55 8.56 1.03
C THR A 62 -15.39 7.59 0.90
N HIS A 63 -15.48 6.65 -0.04
CA HIS A 63 -14.41 5.67 -0.27
C HIS A 63 -13.10 6.37 -0.65
N PRO A 64 -11.98 6.06 0.04
CA PRO A 64 -10.68 6.56 -0.35
C PRO A 64 -10.27 6.05 -1.74
N PRO A 65 -9.42 6.80 -2.47
CA PRO A 65 -8.84 6.29 -3.69
C PRO A 65 -7.93 5.10 -3.40
N MET A 66 -7.63 4.32 -4.44
CA MET A 66 -6.61 3.29 -4.38
C MET A 66 -5.23 3.91 -4.12
N ILE A 67 -4.48 3.35 -3.18
CA ILE A 67 -3.19 3.88 -2.74
C ILE A 67 -2.08 2.90 -3.14
N THR A 68 -1.02 3.39 -3.75
CA THR A 68 0.19 2.59 -4.04
C THR A 68 1.37 3.19 -3.28
N SER A 69 2.11 2.35 -2.57
CA SER A 69 3.33 2.77 -1.88
C SER A 69 4.48 3.07 -2.85
N SER A 70 5.45 3.87 -2.41
CA SER A 70 6.66 4.16 -3.20
C SER A 70 7.73 3.06 -3.07
N ASP A 71 7.67 2.25 -2.02
CA ASP A 71 8.53 1.08 -1.78
C ASP A 71 7.68 -0.09 -1.23
N ARG A 72 8.28 -1.13 -0.66
CA ARG A 72 7.63 -2.34 -0.17
C ARG A 72 6.83 -2.18 1.13
N PHE A 73 6.64 -0.97 1.65
CA PHE A 73 6.04 -0.74 2.96
C PHE A 73 4.87 0.22 2.94
N LEU A 74 3.87 -0.08 3.77
CA LEU A 74 2.80 0.83 4.16
C LEU A 74 2.62 0.75 5.66
N TRP A 75 2.27 1.88 6.26
CA TRP A 75 1.90 1.96 7.66
C TRP A 75 0.50 2.55 7.76
N LEU A 76 -0.39 1.87 8.47
CA LEU A 76 -1.77 2.29 8.68
C LEU A 76 -2.04 2.48 10.16
N ARG A 77 -2.84 3.49 10.50
CA ARG A 77 -3.36 3.70 11.85
C ARG A 77 -4.84 4.01 11.79
N PHE A 78 -5.61 3.25 12.57
CA PHE A 78 -6.99 3.59 12.85
C PHE A 78 -7.07 4.26 14.21
N HIS A 79 -7.73 5.40 14.27
CA HIS A 79 -8.05 6.11 15.51
C HIS A 79 -9.55 6.27 15.60
N SER A 80 -10.08 6.05 16.80
CA SER A 80 -11.46 6.38 17.15
C SER A 80 -11.49 7.11 18.49
N ASP A 81 -12.54 7.91 18.72
CA ASP A 81 -12.82 8.47 20.04
C ASP A 81 -13.81 7.60 20.83
N GLU A 82 -14.38 8.12 21.93
CA GLU A 82 -15.31 7.38 22.80
C GLU A 82 -16.80 7.56 22.42
N ASN A 83 -17.09 8.28 21.34
CA ASN A 83 -18.44 8.63 20.91
C ASN A 83 -18.72 8.11 19.48
N VAL A 84 -20.01 8.01 19.13
CA VAL A 84 -20.53 7.77 17.76
C VAL A 84 -19.76 6.73 16.92
N GLU A 85 -20.16 5.47 17.06
CA GLU A 85 -19.56 4.37 16.29
C GLU A 85 -20.23 4.15 14.92
N TYR A 86 -19.41 3.87 13.90
CA TYR A 86 -19.85 3.45 12.57
C TYR A 86 -19.28 2.07 12.18
N SER A 87 -19.65 1.57 11.01
CA SER A 87 -19.32 0.19 10.61
C SER A 87 -17.83 -0.03 10.29
N GLY A 88 -17.03 1.03 10.18
CA GLY A 88 -15.59 0.94 10.00
C GLY A 88 -15.20 0.87 8.53
N PHE A 89 -14.14 0.12 8.22
CA PHE A 89 -13.67 -0.01 6.85
C PHE A 89 -13.16 -1.41 6.57
N ARG A 90 -13.18 -1.78 5.29
CA ARG A 90 -12.54 -2.99 4.81
C ARG A 90 -11.60 -2.68 3.68
N ALA A 91 -10.33 -3.02 3.89
CA ALA A 91 -9.28 -2.82 2.90
C ALA A 91 -8.52 -4.12 2.62
N VAL A 92 -8.05 -4.23 1.38
CA VAL A 92 -7.22 -5.34 0.90
C VAL A 92 -5.97 -4.75 0.30
N TYR A 93 -4.81 -5.34 0.60
CA TYR A 93 -3.59 -5.01 -0.10
C TYR A 93 -3.12 -6.15 -1.01
N THR A 94 -2.44 -5.76 -2.08
CA THR A 94 -1.85 -6.67 -3.07
C THR A 94 -0.42 -6.25 -3.39
N ASN A 95 0.39 -7.22 -3.82
CA ASN A 95 1.76 -6.95 -4.26
C ASN A 95 1.74 -6.53 -5.72
N ARG A 96 2.45 -5.45 -6.04
CA ARG A 96 2.69 -5.01 -7.42
C ARG A 96 4.17 -4.98 -7.71
N VAL A 97 4.59 -5.44 -8.88
CA VAL A 97 6.01 -5.39 -9.26
C VAL A 97 6.47 -3.94 -9.23
N ASN A 98 7.55 -3.67 -8.50
CA ASN A 98 8.20 -2.36 -8.49
C ASN A 98 8.89 -2.16 -9.85
N PRO A 99 8.47 -1.19 -10.68
CA PRO A 99 9.09 -0.97 -11.99
C PRO A 99 10.57 -0.58 -11.92
N ALA A 100 11.00 0.08 -10.83
CA ALA A 100 12.39 0.47 -10.65
C ALA A 100 13.29 -0.75 -10.45
N GLU A 101 12.88 -1.69 -9.59
CA GLU A 101 13.64 -2.90 -9.25
C GLU A 101 13.45 -4.02 -10.29
N GLY A 102 12.27 -4.12 -10.91
CA GLY A 102 11.94 -5.12 -11.92
C GLY A 102 12.71 -4.96 -13.25
N SER A 103 13.40 -3.82 -13.43
CA SER A 103 14.29 -3.60 -14.58
C SER A 103 15.64 -4.33 -14.44
N GLY A 104 16.05 -4.72 -13.23
CA GLY A 104 17.34 -5.37 -12.98
C GLY A 104 17.46 -6.74 -13.65
N TRP A 105 16.39 -7.55 -13.61
CA TRP A 105 16.37 -8.88 -14.24
C TRP A 105 16.36 -8.81 -15.78
N ARG A 106 15.72 -7.78 -16.36
CA ARG A 106 15.72 -7.56 -17.82
C ARG A 106 17.11 -7.18 -18.33
N LYS A 107 17.84 -6.36 -17.58
CA LYS A 107 19.24 -6.02 -17.93
C LYS A 107 20.15 -7.25 -17.95
N GLN A 108 19.93 -8.22 -17.06
CA GLN A 108 20.72 -9.45 -17.02
C GLN A 108 20.39 -10.40 -18.18
N LEU A 109 19.13 -10.48 -18.61
CA LEU A 109 18.74 -11.24 -19.81
C LEU A 109 19.27 -10.59 -21.10
N ASP A 110 19.18 -9.27 -21.24
CA ASP A 110 19.75 -8.54 -22.39
C ASP A 110 21.28 -8.73 -22.48
N SER A 111 21.96 -8.84 -21.33
CA SER A 111 23.40 -9.14 -21.26
C SER A 111 23.75 -10.60 -21.61
N LEU A 112 22.87 -11.56 -21.32
CA LEU A 112 23.06 -12.97 -21.70
C LEU A 112 22.76 -13.20 -23.19
N GLU A 113 21.79 -12.49 -23.76
CA GLU A 113 21.46 -12.57 -25.19
C GLU A 113 22.54 -11.94 -26.07
N THR A 114 23.13 -10.81 -25.65
CA THR A 114 24.24 -10.16 -26.36
C THR A 114 25.53 -10.98 -26.35
N ASN A 115 25.76 -11.81 -25.33
CA ASN A 115 26.90 -12.74 -25.26
C ASN A 115 26.73 -14.04 -26.05
N THR A 116 25.53 -14.35 -26.56
CA THR A 116 25.26 -15.63 -27.26
C THR A 116 25.48 -15.54 -28.78
N LYS A 117 25.77 -14.36 -29.36
CA LYS A 117 26.21 -14.26 -30.76
C LYS A 117 27.73 -14.37 -30.89
N LYS A 118 28.26 -15.58 -30.67
CA LYS A 118 29.61 -15.97 -31.11
C LYS A 118 29.51 -17.08 -32.17
N GLY A 119 29.73 -16.67 -33.42
CA GLY A 119 30.38 -17.47 -34.46
C GLY A 119 29.64 -18.70 -35.02
N ARG A 120 29.06 -18.54 -36.21
CA ARG A 120 29.11 -19.59 -37.23
C ARG A 120 29.75 -18.98 -38.49
N LYS A 121 31.02 -19.31 -38.70
CA LYS A 121 31.64 -19.25 -40.03
C LYS A 121 31.22 -20.51 -40.75
N GLU A 122 30.67 -20.39 -41.96
CA GLU A 122 31.03 -21.20 -43.13
C GLU A 122 30.97 -20.27 -44.35
#